data_AF-A9TIJ2-F1
#
_entry.id   AF-A9TIJ2-F1
#
_cell.length_a   1.000
_cell.length_b   1.000
_cell.length_c   1.000
_cell.angle_alpha   90.00
_cell.angle_beta   90.00
_cell.angle_gamma   90.00
#
_symmetry.space_group_name_H-M   'P 1'
#
loop_
_entity.id
_entity.type
_entity.pdbx_description
1 polymer ?
#
loop_
_entity_poly.entity_id
_entity_poly.type
_entity_poly.pdbx_seq_one_letter_code
_entity_poly.pdbx_strand_id
1 'polypeptide(L)'
;MLGGKKEVDVQDTNSLEIDELANFAVSEHNNRQNSLEKMNLSKVISCHKQVVSGLMYHFVLEVEQGSQPKQYEAKVWVKPGGASKKLEEFKPKDA
;
A
#
# COMPACT_ATOMS: atom_id res chain seq x y z
N MET A 1 -17.83 -18.79 9.30
CA MET A 1 -18.41 -17.63 8.61
C MET A 1 -17.25 -16.75 8.16
N LEU A 2 -16.85 -16.83 6.89
CA LEU A 2 -15.81 -15.97 6.34
C LEU A 2 -16.46 -14.62 6.04
N GLY A 3 -16.13 -13.62 6.87
CA GLY A 3 -16.70 -12.28 6.83
C GLY A 3 -16.59 -11.68 5.43
N GLY A 4 -17.73 -11.19 4.92
CA GLY A 4 -17.77 -10.45 3.67
C GLY A 4 -16.79 -9.29 3.69
N LYS A 5 -16.26 -8.96 2.51
CA LYS A 5 -15.40 -7.78 2.29
C LYS A 5 -16.16 -6.56 2.83
N LYS A 6 -15.82 -6.13 4.03
CA LYS A 6 -16.37 -4.89 4.58
C LYS A 6 -15.58 -3.80 3.91
N GLU A 7 -16.13 -3.25 2.83
CA GLU A 7 -15.63 -2.06 2.15
C GLU A 7 -15.72 -0.88 3.13
N VAL A 8 -14.70 -0.72 3.96
CA VAL A 8 -14.48 0.53 4.67
C VAL A 8 -13.88 1.47 3.65
N ASP A 9 -14.70 2.42 3.20
CA ASP A 9 -14.27 3.53 2.36
C ASP A 9 -13.37 4.42 3.21
N VAL A 10 -12.10 4.55 2.82
CA VAL A 10 -11.03 5.12 3.65
C VAL A 10 -10.99 6.64 3.47
N GLN A 11 -12.15 7.29 3.50
CA GLN A 11 -12.23 8.75 3.62
C GLN A 11 -12.06 9.21 5.08
N ASP A 12 -12.22 8.31 6.07
CA ASP A 12 -12.32 8.66 7.49
C ASP A 12 -11.30 7.98 8.42
N THR A 13 -10.25 7.33 7.90
CA THR A 13 -9.28 6.62 8.75
C THR A 13 -7.92 7.31 8.73
N ASN A 14 -7.48 7.89 9.85
CA ASN A 14 -6.13 8.40 10.15
C ASN A 14 -5.16 8.51 8.95
N SER A 15 -5.14 9.68 8.30
CA SER A 15 -4.25 9.97 7.16
C SER A 15 -2.78 9.61 7.43
N LEU A 16 -2.31 9.83 8.67
CA LEU A 16 -0.94 9.49 9.10
C LEU A 16 -0.61 8.00 8.96
N GLU A 17 -1.51 7.09 9.36
CA GLU A 17 -1.25 5.64 9.29
C GLU A 17 -1.18 5.17 7.83
N ILE A 18 -2.06 5.72 6.98
CA ILE A 18 -2.14 5.44 5.55
C ILE A 18 -0.87 5.94 4.86
N ASP A 19 -0.46 7.17 5.14
CA ASP A 19 0.75 7.77 4.57
C ASP A 19 2.00 6.99 4.98
N GLU A 20 2.11 6.58 6.25
CA GLU A 20 3.20 5.72 6.72
C GLU A 20 3.24 4.37 5.99
N LEU A 21 2.08 3.71 5.83
CA LEU A 21 2.00 2.40 5.19
C LEU A 21 2.26 2.49 3.68
N ALA A 22 1.80 3.56 3.02
CA ALA A 22 2.08 3.83 1.62
C ALA A 22 3.57 4.08 1.39
N ASN A 23 4.20 4.91 2.23
CA ASN A 23 5.65 5.14 2.18
C ASN A 23 6.44 3.86 2.45
N PHE A 24 6.01 3.06 3.43
CA PHE A 24 6.59 1.75 3.71
C PHE A 24 6.53 0.83 2.48
N ALA A 25 5.40 0.79 1.77
CA ALA A 25 5.25 -0.05 0.59
C ALA A 25 6.24 0.32 -0.53
N VAL A 26 6.37 1.61 -0.84
CA VAL A 26 7.33 2.09 -1.86
C VAL A 26 8.77 1.88 -1.41
N SER A 27 9.09 2.18 -0.14
CA SER A 27 10.44 1.98 0.40
C SER A 27 10.84 0.50 0.42
N GLU A 28 9.94 -0.40 0.82
CA GLU A 28 10.18 -1.84 0.80
C GLU A 28 10.40 -2.35 -0.63
N HIS A 29 9.61 -1.88 -1.59
CA HIS A 29 9.80 -2.24 -2.99
C HIS A 29 11.18 -1.79 -3.50
N ASN A 30 11.56 -0.54 -3.24
CA ASN A 30 12.88 0.00 -3.60
C ASN A 30 14.02 -0.79 -2.96
N ASN A 31 13.90 -1.14 -1.67
CA ASN A 31 14.88 -1.92 -0.95
C ASN A 31 15.04 -3.34 -1.52
N ARG A 32 13.93 -3.98 -1.94
CA ARG A 32 13.95 -5.34 -2.51
C ARG A 32 14.45 -5.39 -3.94
N GLN A 33 14.12 -4.40 -4.76
CA GLN A 33 14.42 -4.42 -6.18
C GLN A 33 15.86 -4.01 -6.50
N ASN A 34 16.60 -3.40 -5.57
CA ASN A 34 17.95 -2.84 -5.78
C ASN A 34 18.09 -2.11 -7.14
N SER A 35 16.98 -1.48 -7.56
CA SER A 35 16.83 -0.93 -8.90
C SER A 35 17.50 0.43 -8.95
N LEU A 36 18.17 0.72 -10.06
CA LEU A 36 18.78 2.02 -10.33
C LEU A 36 17.72 3.13 -10.43
N GLU A 37 16.47 2.76 -10.76
CA GLU A 37 15.34 3.67 -10.82
C GLU A 37 14.54 3.61 -9.52
N LYS A 38 14.81 4.57 -8.63
CA LYS A 38 14.06 4.72 -7.38
C LYS A 38 12.65 5.22 -7.68
N MET A 39 11.67 4.51 -7.13
CA MET A 39 10.28 4.92 -7.14
C MET A 39 10.02 5.90 -6.00
N ASN A 40 9.39 7.04 -6.29
CA ASN A 40 8.95 7.98 -5.26
C ASN A 40 7.43 7.97 -5.17
N LEU A 41 6.89 7.86 -3.96
CA LEU A 41 5.45 8.03 -3.74
C LEU A 41 5.06 9.49 -4.03
N SER A 42 4.24 9.71 -5.05
CA SER A 42 3.66 11.03 -5.35
C SER A 42 2.42 11.25 -4.49
N LYS A 43 1.47 10.32 -4.55
CA LYS A 43 0.17 10.45 -3.89
C LYS A 43 -0.49 9.10 -3.61
N VAL A 44 -1.24 9.01 -2.53
CA VAL A 44 -2.20 7.91 -2.30
C VAL A 44 -3.50 8.25 -3.05
N ILE A 45 -3.83 7.46 -4.07
CA ILE A 45 -5.05 7.63 -4.87
C ILE A 45 -6.25 7.04 -4.12
N SER A 46 -6.07 5.85 -3.57
CA SER A 46 -7.07 5.23 -2.71
C SER A 46 -6.40 4.26 -1.74
N CYS A 47 -7.09 4.04 -0.63
CA CYS A 47 -6.75 3.01 0.34
C CYS A 47 -8.03 2.25 0.67
N HIS A 48 -7.92 0.95 0.90
CA HIS A 48 -8.99 0.13 1.41
C HIS A 48 -8.46 -0.79 2.51
N LYS A 49 -9.16 -0.85 3.63
CA LYS A 49 -8.81 -1.70 4.78
C LYS A 49 -9.68 -2.94 4.84
N GLN A 50 -9.06 -4.10 4.77
CA GLN A 50 -9.70 -5.41 4.86
C GLN A 50 -9.23 -6.15 6.12
N VAL A 51 -10.19 -6.61 6.93
CA VAL A 51 -9.89 -7.46 8.09
C VAL A 51 -9.67 -8.90 7.64
N VAL A 52 -8.54 -9.48 8.03
CA VAL A 52 -8.15 -10.88 7.75
C VAL A 52 -7.64 -11.50 9.07
N SER A 53 -6.66 -12.42 9.04
CA SER A 53 -5.87 -12.79 10.24
C SER A 53 -4.94 -11.66 10.72
N GLY A 54 -5.42 -10.42 10.71
CA GLY A 54 -4.67 -9.16 10.76
C GLY A 54 -5.44 -8.05 10.04
N LEU A 55 -4.75 -6.96 9.70
CA LEU A 55 -5.29 -5.90 8.86
C LEU A 55 -4.55 -5.89 7.54
N MET A 56 -5.26 -6.02 6.43
CA MET A 56 -4.70 -5.86 5.10
C MET A 56 -5.12 -4.50 4.55
N TYR A 57 -4.14 -3.70 4.16
CA TYR A 57 -4.37 -2.42 3.48
C TYR A 57 -4.07 -2.59 2.00
N HIS A 58 -5.06 -2.27 1.18
CA HIS A 58 -5.00 -2.26 -0.26
C HIS A 58 -4.84 -0.81 -0.70
N PHE A 59 -3.70 -0.46 -1.27
CA PHE A 59 -3.42 0.88 -1.74
C PHE A 59 -3.44 0.92 -3.26
N VAL A 60 -3.98 2.01 -3.80
CA VAL A 60 -3.62 2.49 -5.13
C VAL A 60 -2.74 3.71 -4.92
N LEU A 61 -1.48 3.60 -5.33
CA LEU A 61 -0.46 4.61 -5.16
C LEU A 61 -0.09 5.17 -6.51
N GLU A 62 0.06 6.49 -6.59
CA GLU A 62 0.71 7.15 -7.72
C GLU A 62 2.18 7.33 -7.39
N VAL A 63 3.03 6.79 -8.27
CA VAL A 63 4.47 6.68 -8.07
C VAL A 63 5.17 7.36 -9.23
N GLU A 64 6.13 8.24 -8.92
CA GLU A 64 6.99 8.86 -9.91
C GLU A 64 8.15 7.90 -10.23
N GLN A 65 8.17 7.42 -11.46
CA GLN A 65 9.24 6.58 -12.02
C GLN A 65 9.70 7.22 -13.33
N GLY A 66 10.78 8.00 -13.27
CA GLY A 66 11.31 8.71 -14.43
C GLY A 66 10.44 9.89 -14.85
N SER A 67 9.99 9.92 -16.11
CA SER A 67 9.34 11.10 -16.71
C SER A 67 7.82 11.18 -16.55
N GLN A 68 7.14 10.09 -16.20
CA GLN A 68 5.68 10.08 -16.03
C GLN A 68 5.28 9.32 -14.76
N PRO A 69 4.33 9.86 -13.96
CA PRO A 69 3.78 9.14 -12.83
C PRO A 69 2.97 7.93 -13.32
N LYS A 70 3.08 6.83 -12.58
CA LYS A 70 2.36 5.57 -12.85
C LYS A 70 1.60 5.13 -11.62
N GLN A 71 0.48 4.44 -11.82
CA GLN A 71 -0.29 3.88 -10.72
C GLN A 71 0.16 2.46 -10.39
N TYR A 72 0.29 2.18 -9.10
CA TYR A 72 0.67 0.89 -8.55
C TYR A 72 -0.36 0.44 -7.52
N GLU A 73 -0.66 -0.85 -7.53
CA GLU A 73 -1.39 -1.50 -6.46
C GLU A 73 -0.41 -2.09 -5.45
N ALA A 74 -0.58 -1.73 -4.18
CA ALA A 74 0.21 -2.27 -3.09
C ALA A 74 -0.69 -2.92 -2.03
N LYS A 75 -0.25 -4.06 -1.50
CA LYS A 75 -0.92 -4.74 -0.38
C LYS A 75 0.03 -4.81 0.80
N VAL A 76 -0.34 -4.14 1.88
CA VAL A 76 0.43 -4.14 3.12
C VAL A 76 -0.37 -4.85 4.19
N TRP A 77 0.18 -5.94 4.69
CA TRP A 77 -0.39 -6.68 5.81
C TRP A 77 0.22 -6.20 7.13
N VAL A 78 -0.63 -5.89 8.10
CA VAL A 78 -0.27 -5.51 9.45
C VAL A 78 -0.74 -6.61 10.39
N LYS A 79 0.20 -7.12 11.20
CA LYS A 79 -0.07 -8.15 12.19
C LYS A 79 -1.08 -7.65 13.23
N PRO A 80 -1.97 -8.53 13.75
CA PRO A 80 -2.83 -8.17 14.89
C PRO A 80 -2.01 -7.58 16.05
N GLY A 81 -2.41 -6.40 16.54
CA GLY A 81 -1.69 -5.68 17.60
C GLY A 81 -0.59 -4.71 17.11
N GLY A 82 -0.37 -4.57 15.80
CA GLY A 82 0.45 -3.48 15.23
C GLY A 82 1.97 -3.69 15.26
N ALA A 83 2.46 -4.81 15.79
CA ALA A 83 3.89 -5.04 16.02
C ALA A 83 4.73 -5.28 14.76
N SER A 84 4.12 -5.62 13.61
CA SER A 84 4.85 -5.90 12.36
C SER A 84 4.01 -5.56 11.14
N LYS A 85 4.65 -4.97 10.13
CA LYS A 85 4.08 -4.60 8.82
C LYS A 85 4.86 -5.37 7.73
N LYS A 86 4.18 -5.87 6.71
CA LYS A 86 4.80 -6.62 5.60
C LYS A 86 4.18 -6.22 4.27
N LEU A 87 5.03 -5.92 3.29
CA LEU A 87 4.62 -5.76 1.89
C LEU A 87 4.40 -7.14 1.27
N GLU A 88 3.14 -7.46 0.97
CA GLU A 88 2.71 -8.71 0.35
C GLU A 88 2.73 -8.62 -1.18
N GLU A 89 2.25 -7.50 -1.74
CA GLU A 89 2.18 -7.31 -3.18
C GLU A 89 2.51 -5.85 -3.52
N PHE A 90 3.20 -5.65 -4.64
CA PHE A 90 3.45 -4.33 -5.24
C PHE A 90 3.58 -4.51 -6.74
N LYS A 91 2.59 -4.04 -7.49
CA LYS A 91 2.52 -4.24 -8.95
C LYS A 91 1.94 -3.02 -9.66
N PRO A 92 2.26 -2.79 -10.95
CA PRO A 92 1.58 -1.76 -11.73
C PRO A 92 0.07 -2.06 -11.78
N LYS A 93 -0.76 -1.01 -11.72
CA LYS A 93 -2.21 -1.15 -11.84
C LYS A 93 -2.65 -1.44 -13.28
N ASP A 94 -1.86 -1.02 -14.25
CA ASP A 94 -2.12 -1.19 -15.68
C ASP A 94 -1.59 -2.51 -16.27
N ALA A 95 -1.24 -3.49 -15.42
CA ALA A 95 -0.59 -4.77 -15.80
C ALA A 95 -1.52 -5.99 -15.72
#